data_AF-A0A7X7RE94-F1
#
_entry.id   AF-A0A7X7RE94-F1
#
_cell.length_a   1.000
_cell.length_b   1.000
_cell.length_c   1.000
_cell.angle_alpha   90.00
_cell.angle_beta   90.00
_cell.angle_gamma   90.00
#
_symmetry.space_group_name_H-M   'P 1'
#
loop_
_entity.id
_entity.type
_entity.pdbx_description
1 polymer ?
#
loop_
_entity_poly.entity_id
_entity_poly.type
_entity_poly.pdbx_seq_one_letter_code
_entity_poly.pdbx_strand_id
1 'polypeptide(L)'
;MLKQSKYKYWTMLADYDLDTVEVLIAGRRWVYVAYFCHQAIERQLKGMYVYYTGKEAPKTHNISFLFKKIMAAEDFLAHADWQLLAQGQDECEEYLIDAMFYHISDYPFSYKNIMSRFVDEATALDLYARTQKNITWLRNFLPPVEQVEQPQPQAASSPGGA
;
A
#
# COMPACT_ATOMS: atom_id res chain seq x y z
N MET A 1 -6.49 -17.57 14.41
CA MET A 1 -5.02 -17.54 14.29
C MET A 1 -4.54 -17.38 12.84
N LEU A 2 -5.01 -18.19 11.88
CA LEU A 2 -4.52 -18.12 10.48
C LEU A 2 -4.79 -16.78 9.76
N LYS A 3 -5.96 -16.16 9.94
CA LYS A 3 -6.29 -14.89 9.28
C LYS A 3 -5.42 -13.72 9.76
N GLN A 4 -5.10 -13.68 11.05
CA GLN A 4 -4.27 -12.64 11.65
C GLN A 4 -2.81 -12.75 11.19
N SER A 5 -2.24 -13.96 11.12
CA SER A 5 -0.86 -14.13 10.66
C SER A 5 -0.70 -13.79 9.17
N LYS A 6 -1.67 -14.16 8.34
CA LYS A 6 -1.67 -13.78 6.91
C LYS A 6 -1.85 -12.27 6.71
N TYR A 7 -2.77 -11.65 7.45
CA TYR A 7 -2.93 -10.20 7.46
C TYR A 7 -1.64 -9.47 7.90
N LYS A 8 -0.99 -9.95 8.97
CA LYS A 8 0.28 -9.43 9.47
C LYS A 8 1.39 -9.49 8.43
N TYR A 9 1.46 -10.56 7.65
CA TYR A 9 2.41 -10.68 6.55
C TYR A 9 2.21 -9.58 5.49
N TRP A 10 0.97 -9.34 5.06
CA TRP A 10 0.68 -8.31 4.06
C TRP A 10 0.93 -6.88 4.56
N THR A 11 0.61 -6.61 5.82
CA THR A 11 0.86 -5.29 6.43
C THR A 11 2.34 -5.01 6.60
N MET A 12 3.12 -5.99 7.03
CA MET A 12 4.58 -5.87 7.07
C MET A 12 5.17 -5.53 5.70
N LEU A 13 4.66 -6.13 4.61
CA LEU A 13 5.11 -5.79 3.27
C LEU A 13 4.66 -4.39 2.83
N ALA A 14 3.47 -3.94 3.26
CA ALA A 14 3.01 -2.58 3.00
C ALA A 14 3.89 -1.55 3.74
N ASP A 15 4.26 -1.82 4.99
CA ASP A 15 5.19 -0.97 5.77
C ASP A 15 6.57 -0.94 5.11
N TYR A 16 7.10 -2.08 4.68
CA TYR A 16 8.37 -2.15 3.95
C TYR A 16 8.37 -1.33 2.65
N ASP A 17 7.25 -1.33 1.92
CA ASP A 17 7.10 -0.49 0.73
C ASP A 17 7.07 1.01 1.09
N LEU A 18 6.45 1.40 2.21
CA LEU A 18 6.47 2.78 2.69
C LEU A 18 7.88 3.22 3.10
N ASP A 19 8.64 2.37 3.81
CA ASP A 19 10.04 2.63 4.14
C ASP A 19 10.87 2.81 2.85
N THR A 20 10.57 2.02 1.82
CA THR A 20 11.21 2.15 0.50
C THR A 20 10.86 3.48 -0.17
N VAL A 21 9.63 3.98 -0.03
CA VAL A 21 9.23 5.30 -0.55
C VAL A 21 10.11 6.40 0.04
N GLU A 22 10.40 6.37 1.34
CA GLU A 22 11.24 7.38 2.00
C GLU A 22 12.66 7.43 1.40
N VAL A 23 13.26 6.25 1.18
CA VAL A 23 14.58 6.14 0.52
C VAL A 23 14.53 6.70 -0.90
N LEU A 24 13.46 6.43 -1.65
CA LEU A 24 13.28 6.92 -3.02
C LEU A 24 13.03 8.43 -3.09
N ILE A 25 12.36 9.01 -2.08
CA ILE A 25 12.19 10.45 -1.93
C ILE A 25 13.57 11.11 -1.72
N ALA A 26 14.39 10.58 -0.82
CA ALA A 26 15.75 11.06 -0.60
C ALA A 26 16.62 10.97 -1.88
N GLY A 27 16.42 9.91 -2.66
CA GLY A 27 17.06 9.71 -3.97
C GLY A 27 16.43 10.50 -5.13
N ARG A 28 15.38 11.30 -4.89
CA ARG A 28 14.62 12.06 -5.90
C ARG A 28 14.16 11.19 -7.07
N ARG A 29 13.67 9.98 -6.77
CA ARG A 29 13.21 8.96 -7.73
C ARG A 29 11.68 8.95 -7.84
N TRP A 30 11.10 10.05 -8.30
CA TRP A 30 9.65 10.36 -8.20
C TRP A 30 8.71 9.34 -8.86
N VAL A 31 9.08 8.80 -10.03
CA VAL A 31 8.27 7.75 -10.68
C VAL A 31 8.19 6.49 -9.82
N TYR A 32 9.30 6.14 -9.16
CA TYR A 32 9.36 4.99 -8.27
C TYR A 32 8.66 5.27 -6.94
N VAL A 33 8.70 6.51 -6.43
CA VAL A 33 7.87 6.93 -5.28
C VAL A 33 6.40 6.64 -5.57
N ALA A 34 5.89 7.07 -6.73
CA ALA A 34 4.49 6.84 -7.09
C ALA A 34 4.16 5.35 -7.27
N TYR A 35 5.07 4.58 -7.87
CA TYR A 35 4.91 3.13 -7.99
C TYR A 35 4.83 2.43 -6.62
N PHE A 36 5.73 2.75 -5.70
CA PHE A 36 5.74 2.13 -4.37
C PHE A 36 4.57 2.61 -3.50
N CYS A 37 4.05 3.82 -3.71
CA CYS A 37 2.78 4.24 -3.11
C CYS A 37 1.63 3.31 -3.52
N HIS A 38 1.54 2.99 -4.82
CA HIS A 38 0.60 2.00 -5.32
C HIS A 38 0.82 0.60 -4.70
N GLN A 39 2.08 0.12 -4.65
CA GLN A 39 2.38 -1.19 -4.05
C GLN A 39 1.98 -1.25 -2.57
N ALA A 40 2.29 -0.22 -1.79
CA ALA A 40 1.97 -0.15 -0.37
C ALA A 40 0.45 -0.27 -0.13
N ILE A 41 -0.36 0.51 -0.85
CA ILE A 41 -1.83 0.43 -0.70
C ILE A 41 -2.39 -0.90 -1.21
N GLU A 42 -1.87 -1.44 -2.32
CA GLU A 42 -2.28 -2.74 -2.84
C GLU A 42 -2.05 -3.85 -1.80
N ARG A 43 -0.88 -3.87 -1.17
CA ARG A 43 -0.54 -4.85 -0.13
C ARG A 43 -1.41 -4.69 1.11
N GLN A 44 -1.65 -3.46 1.55
CA GLN A 44 -2.56 -3.18 2.65
C GLN A 44 -3.97 -3.73 2.37
N LEU A 45 -4.52 -3.46 1.18
CA LEU A 45 -5.83 -3.97 0.76
C LEU A 45 -5.83 -5.50 0.61
N LYS A 46 -4.76 -6.12 0.11
CA LYS A 46 -4.64 -7.59 0.08
C LYS A 46 -4.66 -8.19 1.48
N GLY A 47 -4.01 -7.54 2.46
CA GLY A 47 -4.07 -7.94 3.86
C GLY A 47 -5.49 -7.90 4.40
N MET A 48 -6.22 -6.80 4.18
CA MET A 48 -7.63 -6.68 4.54
C MET A 48 -8.50 -7.73 3.86
N TYR A 49 -8.30 -7.95 2.55
CA TYR A 49 -9.04 -8.96 1.79
C TYR A 49 -8.90 -10.34 2.43
N VAL A 50 -7.67 -10.76 2.73
CA VAL A 50 -7.42 -12.05 3.38
C VAL A 50 -8.07 -12.10 4.76
N TYR A 51 -8.02 -11.00 5.51
CA TYR A 51 -8.60 -10.91 6.84
C TYR A 51 -10.13 -11.10 6.84
N TYR A 52 -10.87 -10.33 6.02
CA TYR A 52 -12.34 -10.33 6.03
C TYR A 52 -12.97 -11.43 5.18
N THR A 53 -12.28 -11.94 4.16
CA THR A 53 -12.85 -12.98 3.29
C THR A 53 -12.40 -14.38 3.66
N GLY A 54 -11.30 -14.51 4.42
CA GLY A 54 -10.65 -15.79 4.71
C GLY A 54 -10.02 -16.48 3.48
N LYS A 55 -10.03 -15.82 2.31
CA LYS A 55 -9.50 -16.33 1.04
C LYS A 55 -8.08 -15.81 0.78
N GLU A 56 -7.36 -16.46 -0.12
CA GLU A 56 -6.08 -15.92 -0.61
C GLU A 56 -6.30 -14.63 -1.40
N ALA A 57 -5.35 -13.71 -1.30
CA ALA A 57 -5.37 -12.48 -2.06
C ALA A 57 -5.39 -12.78 -3.57
N PRO A 58 -6.34 -12.22 -4.34
CA PRO A 58 -6.43 -12.48 -5.77
C PRO A 58 -5.19 -11.93 -6.51
N LYS A 59 -4.81 -12.61 -7.60
CA LYS A 59 -3.74 -12.17 -8.51
C LYS A 59 -4.24 -11.03 -9.42
N THR A 60 -4.61 -9.90 -8.81
CA THR A 60 -5.04 -8.68 -9.46
C THR A 60 -4.32 -7.49 -8.84
N HIS A 61 -4.09 -6.47 -9.66
CA HIS A 61 -3.53 -5.19 -9.25
C HIS A 61 -4.60 -4.10 -9.18
N ASN A 62 -5.87 -4.44 -9.45
CA ASN A 62 -6.96 -3.47 -9.37
C ASN A 62 -7.34 -3.21 -7.90
N ILE A 63 -6.76 -2.17 -7.32
CA ILE A 63 -6.97 -1.78 -5.92
C ILE A 63 -8.41 -1.32 -5.63
N SER A 64 -9.08 -0.65 -6.57
CA SER A 64 -10.51 -0.30 -6.43
C SER A 64 -11.40 -1.55 -6.38
N PHE A 65 -11.06 -2.60 -7.13
CA PHE A 65 -11.75 -3.88 -7.06
C PHE A 65 -11.53 -4.57 -5.71
N LEU A 66 -10.31 -4.57 -5.19
CA LEU A 66 -10.02 -5.13 -3.86
C LEU A 66 -10.84 -4.42 -2.80
N PHE A 67 -10.83 -3.09 -2.79
CA PHE A 67 -11.60 -2.27 -1.85
C PHE A 67 -13.09 -2.63 -1.87
N LYS A 68 -13.71 -2.63 -3.05
CA LYS A 68 -15.13 -3.02 -3.21
C LYS A 68 -15.43 -4.43 -2.70
N LYS A 69 -14.54 -5.39 -2.92
CA LYS A 69 -14.70 -6.75 -2.41
C LYS A 69 -14.61 -6.83 -0.89
N ILE A 70 -13.76 -6.01 -0.27
CA ILE A 70 -13.63 -5.94 1.18
C ILE A 70 -14.90 -5.31 1.78
N MET A 71 -15.35 -4.17 1.24
CA MET A 71 -16.55 -3.48 1.73
C MET A 71 -17.82 -4.32 1.61
N ALA A 72 -17.87 -5.26 0.66
CA ALA A 72 -18.99 -6.20 0.48
C ALA A 72 -18.83 -7.53 1.24
N ALA A 73 -17.74 -7.74 1.98
CA ALA A 73 -17.52 -8.99 2.70
C ALA A 73 -18.41 -9.08 3.95
N GLU A 74 -19.03 -10.23 4.18
CA GLU A 74 -19.92 -10.45 5.34
C GLU A 74 -19.25 -10.13 6.68
N ASP A 75 -17.99 -10.56 6.88
CA ASP A 75 -17.22 -10.28 8.11
C ASP A 75 -16.91 -8.78 8.27
N PHE A 76 -16.77 -8.03 7.17
CA PHE A 76 -16.59 -6.58 7.23
C PHE A 76 -17.90 -5.90 7.62
N LEU A 77 -19.00 -6.21 6.91
CA LEU A 77 -20.32 -5.63 7.15
C LEU A 77 -20.83 -5.88 8.58
N ALA A 78 -20.47 -7.01 9.18
CA ALA A 78 -20.86 -7.36 10.55
C ALA A 78 -20.15 -6.54 11.64
N HIS A 79 -18.96 -5.99 11.34
CA HIS A 79 -18.09 -5.36 12.35
C HIS A 79 -17.66 -3.93 12.00
N ALA A 80 -18.00 -3.42 10.81
CA ALA A 80 -17.58 -2.11 10.35
C ALA A 80 -18.16 -0.99 11.22
N ASP A 81 -17.32 -0.02 11.57
CA ASP A 81 -17.78 1.28 12.04
C ASP A 81 -18.33 2.08 10.84
N TRP A 82 -19.64 2.15 10.74
CA TRP A 82 -20.36 2.82 9.65
C TRP A 82 -20.14 4.33 9.62
N GLN A 83 -19.94 4.96 10.77
CA GLN A 83 -19.70 6.40 10.84
C GLN A 83 -18.31 6.71 10.31
N LEU A 84 -17.31 5.94 10.72
CA LEU A 84 -15.94 6.08 10.23
C LEU A 84 -15.83 5.77 8.73
N LEU A 85 -16.58 4.75 8.27
CA LEU A 85 -16.63 4.40 6.85
C LEU A 85 -17.19 5.57 6.03
N ALA A 86 -18.35 6.11 6.42
CA ALA A 86 -18.99 7.23 5.72
C ALA A 86 -18.11 8.49 5.67
N GLN A 87 -17.23 8.70 6.66
CA GLN A 87 -16.33 9.85 6.70
C GLN A 87 -15.14 9.77 5.74
N GLY A 88 -14.70 8.57 5.37
CA GLY A 88 -13.47 8.38 4.58
C GLY A 88 -13.62 7.59 3.29
N GLN A 89 -14.78 6.97 3.04
CA GLN A 89 -14.97 6.11 1.88
C GLN A 89 -14.78 6.87 0.56
N ASP A 90 -15.46 8.00 0.36
CA ASP A 90 -15.40 8.75 -0.89
C ASP A 90 -13.97 9.21 -1.20
N GLU A 91 -13.27 9.75 -0.19
CA GLU A 91 -11.88 10.17 -0.32
C GLU A 91 -10.94 8.99 -0.65
N CYS A 92 -11.15 7.85 0.01
CA CYS A 92 -10.37 6.65 -0.26
C CYS A 92 -10.63 6.16 -1.69
N GLU A 93 -11.87 6.12 -2.15
CA GLU A 93 -12.21 5.68 -3.51
C GLU A 93 -11.58 6.59 -4.57
N GLU A 94 -11.62 7.91 -4.38
CA GLU A 94 -10.94 8.89 -5.25
C GLU A 94 -9.43 8.65 -5.29
N TYR A 95 -8.80 8.48 -4.12
CA TYR A 95 -7.38 8.17 -4.03
C TYR A 95 -7.01 6.85 -4.72
N LEU A 96 -7.83 5.80 -4.59
CA LEU A 96 -7.56 4.52 -5.25
C LEU A 96 -7.61 4.63 -6.78
N ILE A 97 -8.44 5.53 -7.32
CA ILE A 97 -8.48 5.82 -8.76
C ILE A 97 -7.17 6.50 -9.19
N ASP A 98 -6.70 7.49 -8.44
CA ASP A 98 -5.45 8.21 -8.73
C ASP A 98 -4.24 7.30 -8.61
N ALA A 99 -4.14 6.54 -7.52
CA ALA A 99 -3.07 5.59 -7.29
C ALA A 99 -3.03 4.50 -8.38
N MET A 100 -4.19 4.16 -8.96
CA MET A 100 -4.27 3.14 -10.01
C MET A 100 -3.45 3.49 -11.26
N PHE A 101 -3.34 4.79 -11.56
CA PHE A 101 -2.58 5.28 -12.71
C PHE A 101 -1.09 4.89 -12.63
N TYR A 102 -0.56 4.76 -11.42
CA TYR A 102 0.86 4.49 -11.16
C TYR A 102 1.20 3.01 -11.00
N HIS A 103 0.24 2.11 -11.19
CA HIS A 103 0.53 0.70 -11.33
C HIS A 103 1.36 0.45 -12.60
N ILE A 104 2.63 0.05 -12.41
CA ILE A 104 3.50 -0.31 -13.52
C ILE A 104 3.26 -1.78 -13.87
N SER A 105 2.63 -2.04 -15.02
CA SER A 105 2.77 -3.34 -15.69
C SER A 105 4.04 -3.31 -16.54
N ASP A 106 5.04 -4.12 -16.20
CA ASP A 106 6.36 -4.16 -16.85
C ASP A 106 6.36 -4.74 -18.30
N TYR A 107 5.26 -4.63 -19.05
CA TYR A 107 5.21 -5.06 -20.45
C TYR A 107 5.83 -3.97 -21.37
N PRO A 108 6.69 -4.33 -22.35
CA PRO A 108 7.88 -3.56 -22.67
C PRO A 108 7.58 -2.17 -23.24
N PHE A 109 8.21 -1.17 -22.61
CA PHE A 109 8.65 0.13 -23.13
C PHE A 109 8.14 0.49 -24.53
N SER A 110 6.87 0.89 -24.63
CA SER A 110 6.44 1.75 -25.71
C SER A 110 7.11 3.12 -25.50
N TYR A 111 8.19 3.39 -26.22
CA TYR A 111 8.90 4.69 -26.26
C TYR A 111 7.96 5.89 -26.42
N LYS A 112 6.76 5.65 -26.98
CA LYS A 112 5.75 6.67 -27.26
C LYS A 112 5.11 7.30 -26.00
N ASN A 113 5.20 6.67 -24.83
CA ASN A 113 4.54 7.15 -23.60
C ASN A 113 5.52 7.50 -22.46
N ILE A 114 6.81 7.67 -22.76
CA ILE A 114 7.80 7.98 -21.71
C ILE A 114 7.55 9.34 -21.05
N MET A 115 6.93 10.29 -21.77
CA MET A 115 6.57 11.61 -21.26
C MET A 115 5.37 11.61 -20.31
N SER A 116 4.39 10.70 -20.49
CA SER A 116 3.24 10.58 -19.59
C SER A 116 3.59 9.95 -18.23
N ARG A 117 4.88 9.63 -18.02
CA ARG A 117 5.42 9.06 -16.79
C ARG A 117 6.30 10.05 -16.03
N PHE A 118 6.41 11.31 -16.47
CA PHE A 118 7.03 12.33 -15.63
C PHE A 118 6.13 12.61 -14.45
N VAL A 119 6.45 11.97 -13.33
CA VAL A 119 5.94 12.33 -12.02
C VAL A 119 6.89 13.38 -11.48
N ASP A 120 6.38 14.59 -11.27
CA ASP A 120 7.16 15.63 -10.59
C ASP A 120 7.17 15.41 -9.07
N GLU A 121 8.05 16.15 -8.41
CA GLU A 121 8.24 16.07 -6.96
C GLU A 121 6.94 16.36 -6.20
N ALA A 122 6.18 17.38 -6.61
CA ALA A 122 4.93 17.76 -5.95
C ALA A 122 3.88 16.64 -6.02
N THR A 123 3.68 16.06 -7.20
CA THR A 123 2.75 14.95 -7.43
C THR A 123 3.15 13.71 -6.65
N ALA A 124 4.45 13.37 -6.64
CA ALA A 124 4.94 12.21 -5.90
C ALA A 124 4.75 12.36 -4.38
N LEU A 125 5.03 13.54 -3.83
CA LEU A 125 4.90 13.82 -2.41
C LEU A 125 3.43 13.90 -1.97
N ASP A 126 2.55 14.49 -2.79
CA ASP A 126 1.09 14.47 -2.53
C ASP A 126 0.56 13.03 -2.49
N LEU A 127 0.92 12.22 -3.49
CA LEU A 127 0.50 10.83 -3.56
C LEU A 127 1.01 10.03 -2.35
N TYR A 128 2.24 10.26 -1.90
CA TYR A 128 2.78 9.63 -0.69
C TYR A 128 1.99 10.02 0.56
N ALA A 129 1.72 11.32 0.76
CA ALA A 129 0.93 11.79 1.90
C ALA A 129 -0.49 11.18 1.91
N ARG A 130 -1.16 11.15 0.75
CA ARG A 130 -2.47 10.50 0.59
C ARG A 130 -2.40 8.99 0.83
N THR A 131 -1.31 8.34 0.43
CA THR A 131 -1.09 6.91 0.70
C THR A 131 -0.99 6.63 2.19
N GLN A 132 -0.19 7.39 2.93
CA GLN A 132 -0.06 7.25 4.38
C GLN A 132 -1.41 7.49 5.09
N LYS A 133 -2.12 8.55 4.68
CA LYS A 133 -3.46 8.87 5.20
C LYS A 133 -4.44 7.71 5.00
N ASN A 134 -4.53 7.18 3.78
CA ASN A 134 -5.47 6.11 3.45
C ASN A 134 -5.10 4.78 4.09
N ILE A 135 -3.81 4.42 4.16
CA ILE A 135 -3.36 3.23 4.90
C ILE A 135 -3.72 3.35 6.38
N THR A 136 -3.51 4.52 6.99
CA THR A 136 -3.87 4.79 8.39
C THR A 136 -5.39 4.66 8.58
N TRP A 137 -6.18 5.28 7.70
CA TRP A 137 -7.64 5.18 7.75
C TRP A 137 -8.13 3.73 7.64
N LEU A 138 -7.65 2.97 6.64
CA LEU A 138 -7.99 1.56 6.42
C LEU A 138 -7.65 0.67 7.63
N ARG A 139 -6.54 0.96 8.33
CA ARG A 139 -6.10 0.21 9.50
C ARG A 139 -7.04 0.35 10.69
N ASN A 140 -7.88 1.39 10.77
CA ASN A 140 -8.87 1.52 11.84
C ASN A 140 -9.97 0.45 11.80
N PHE A 141 -10.18 -0.20 10.65
CA PHE A 141 -11.13 -1.31 10.54
C PHE A 141 -10.54 -2.65 10.99
N LEU A 142 -9.21 -2.73 11.13
CA LEU A 142 -8.48 -3.95 11.43
C LEU A 142 -8.08 -4.01 12.91
N PRO A 143 -7.87 -5.22 13.47
CA PRO A 143 -7.28 -5.32 14.80
C PRO A 143 -5.85 -4.77 14.77
N PRO A 144 -5.38 -4.14 15.86
CA PRO A 144 -4.00 -3.69 15.97
C PRO A 144 -3.03 -4.86 15.72
N VAL A 145 -2.05 -4.63 14.85
CA VAL A 145 -0.94 -5.58 14.66
C VAL A 145 0.11 -5.25 15.72
N GLU A 146 0.41 -6.20 16.59
CA GLU A 146 1.59 -6.10 17.46
C GLU A 146 2.83 -5.89 16.59
N GLN A 147 3.49 -4.75 16.74
CA GLN A 147 4.72 -4.42 16.02
C GLN A 147 5.77 -5.48 16.36
N VAL A 148 6.34 -6.10 15.32
CA VAL A 148 7.53 -6.93 15.47
C VAL A 148 8.70 -5.94 15.46
N GLU A 149 9.58 -6.01 16.45
CA GLU A 149 10.91 -5.40 16.36
C GLU A 149 11.53 -5.84 15.03
N GLN A 150 11.63 -4.92 14.07
CA GLN A 150 12.40 -5.18 12.86
C GLN A 150 13.83 -5.52 13.35
N PRO A 151 14.44 -6.62 12.88
CA PRO A 151 15.83 -6.88 13.22
C PRO A 151 16.63 -5.68 12.75
N GLN A 152 17.28 -4.98 13.70
CA GLN A 152 18.15 -3.85 13.39
C GLN A 152 19.11 -4.30 12.30
N PRO A 153 19.28 -3.50 11.22
CA PRO A 153 20.31 -3.81 10.24
C PRO A 153 21.63 -3.91 10.99
N GLN A 154 22.23 -5.11 11.00
CA GLN A 154 23.57 -5.30 11.55
C GLN A 154 24.45 -4.28 10.84
N ALA A 155 25.03 -3.37 11.61
CA ALA A 155 25.97 -2.38 11.09
C ALA A 155 26.97 -3.13 10.23
N ALA A 156 27.01 -2.82 8.92
CA ALA A 156 27.96 -3.41 8.02
C ALA A 156 29.35 -3.16 8.62
N SER A 157 29.98 -4.23 9.12
CA SER A 157 31.36 -4.18 9.56
C SER A 157 32.17 -3.69 8.37
N SER A 158 32.64 -2.45 8.45
CA SER A 158 33.57 -1.91 7.45
C SER A 158 34.71 -2.91 7.31
N PRO A 159 35.09 -3.32 6.08
CA PRO A 159 36.32 -4.07 5.91
C PRO A 159 37.43 -3.19 6.44
N GLY A 160 38.09 -3.65 7.50
CA GLY A 160 39.22 -2.98 8.11
C GLY A 160 40.27 -2.64 7.06
N GLY A 161 40.93 -1.52 7.29
CA GLY A 161 41.97 -0.99 6.42
C GLY A 161 43.05 -2.01 6.08
N ALA A 162 43.59 -1.82 4.88
CA ALA A 162 44.95 -2.10 4.49
C ALA A 162 45.34 -1.04 3.44
#